data_AF-A0AAU6WFH7-F1
#
_entry.id   AF-A0AAU6WFH7-F1
#
_cell.length_a   1.000
_cell.length_b   1.000
_cell.length_c   1.000
_cell.angle_alpha   90.00
_cell.angle_beta   90.00
_cell.angle_gamma   90.00
#
_symmetry.space_group_name_H-M   'P 1'
#
loop_
_entity.id
_entity.type
_entity.pdbx_description
1 polymer ?
#
loop_
_entity_poly.entity_id
_entity_poly.type
_entity_poly.pdbx_seq_one_letter_code
_entity_poly.pdbx_strand_id
1 'polypeptide(L)'
;MTMEPRVTLRCLIEDLTSGWTNADHQRAASSLGNLVSKHFADEISKSQLARHVRVFPRLNALSHPLLRHFSNHFTSEYDPSKLESISGLSNPHWWKQKTQQWRGAVTDHSSVSSDSAWLCAAGIRRDGDNSDFYKSFMYQVSNNGPSSFLPAKADKLLLEIDEKITAQDAWYLQIHCSTLALLAEARRHVGKTVTMEFTKPSRFSESEPIGSLSVSIIGRIKEGATELDEVFLAATILNEAEVASVDLAGQYARAAIDDDAEAWTSTTYVENSYAFSAIVPPSAIDNAELLETNHELPLDFQPLGLRIGLRSHYTYKDGIVNAQVEGSAIKSLCGYWFVPITDHENVEKCPRCVQRHKQLM
;
A
#
# COMPACT_ATOMS: atom_id res chain seq x y z
N MET A 1 24.17 -10.00 7.40
CA MET A 1 22.71 -10.17 7.50
C MET A 1 22.11 -8.79 7.57
N THR A 2 21.08 -8.50 6.77
CA THR A 2 20.31 -7.26 6.89
C THR A 2 19.39 -7.39 8.10
N MET A 3 19.48 -6.46 9.04
CA MET A 3 18.57 -6.38 10.19
C MET A 3 17.54 -5.31 9.91
N GLU A 4 16.25 -5.61 10.04
CA GLU A 4 15.22 -4.60 9.82
C GLU A 4 15.12 -3.69 11.06
N PRO A 5 15.34 -2.36 10.93
CA PRO A 5 15.20 -1.45 12.06
C PRO A 5 13.73 -1.24 12.41
N ARG A 6 13.37 -1.53 13.66
CA ARG A 6 12.03 -1.38 14.22
C ARG A 6 12.09 -0.53 15.49
N VAL A 7 10.95 0.06 15.83
CA VAL A 7 10.83 0.97 16.96
C VAL A 7 9.59 0.62 17.75
N THR A 8 9.68 0.64 19.08
CA THR A 8 8.49 0.43 19.91
C THR A 8 7.64 1.70 19.98
N LEU A 9 6.33 1.51 19.97
CA LEU A 9 5.33 2.57 20.12
C LEU A 9 5.51 3.31 21.45
N ARG A 10 5.88 2.58 22.51
CA ARG A 10 6.28 3.16 23.79
C ARG A 10 7.41 4.18 23.62
N CYS A 11 8.51 3.79 22.96
CA CYS A 11 9.65 4.67 22.72
C CYS A 11 9.24 5.93 21.96
N LEU A 12 8.36 5.81 20.96
CA LEU A 12 7.87 6.96 20.20
C LEU A 12 7.04 7.94 21.03
N ILE A 13 6.20 7.43 21.94
CA ILE A 13 5.20 8.23 22.65
C ILE A 13 5.73 8.75 23.99
N GLU A 14 6.45 7.92 24.73
CA GLU A 14 6.89 8.20 26.10
C GLU A 14 8.30 8.79 26.16
N ASP A 15 9.21 8.32 25.31
CA ASP A 15 10.63 8.67 25.39
C ASP A 15 11.00 9.80 24.41
N LEU A 16 10.51 9.71 23.18
CA LEU A 16 10.75 10.69 22.12
C LEU A 16 9.69 11.80 22.12
N THR A 17 9.57 12.52 23.23
CA THR A 17 8.56 13.60 23.37
C THR A 17 9.01 14.96 22.81
N SER A 18 10.25 15.09 22.37
CA SER A 18 10.83 16.33 21.82
C SER A 18 11.91 16.01 20.77
N GLY A 19 12.49 17.03 20.13
CA GLY A 19 13.56 16.84 19.13
C GLY A 19 13.10 16.45 17.72
N TRP A 20 11.80 16.45 17.47
CA TRP A 20 11.23 16.16 16.16
C TRP A 20 11.56 17.25 15.16
N THR A 21 12.14 16.85 14.03
CA THR A 21 12.39 17.76 12.90
C THR A 21 11.13 18.03 12.08
N ASN A 22 10.09 17.19 12.23
CA ASN A 22 8.75 17.41 11.69
C ASN A 22 7.71 17.16 12.80
N ALA A 23 6.97 18.21 13.17
CA ALA A 23 5.92 18.15 14.19
C ALA A 23 4.73 17.25 13.79
N ASP A 24 4.48 17.08 12.48
CA ASP A 24 3.42 16.20 11.98
C ASP A 24 3.73 14.74 12.30
N HIS A 25 5.00 14.34 12.27
CA HIS A 25 5.42 12.99 12.60
C HIS A 25 5.26 12.69 14.10
N GLN A 26 5.47 13.70 14.97
CA GLN A 26 5.21 13.57 16.40
C GLN A 26 3.70 13.39 16.67
N ARG A 27 2.87 14.22 16.04
CA ARG A 27 1.40 14.12 16.14
C ARG A 27 0.90 12.79 15.61
N ALA A 28 1.49 12.31 14.51
CA ALA A 28 1.23 11.00 13.95
C ALA A 28 1.53 9.91 14.99
N ALA A 29 2.74 9.83 15.55
CA ALA A 29 3.09 8.82 16.55
C ALA A 29 2.09 8.78 17.73
N SER A 30 1.68 9.95 18.23
CA SER A 30 0.68 10.05 19.31
C SER A 30 -0.71 9.59 18.86
N SER A 31 -1.14 9.98 17.66
CA SER A 31 -2.41 9.56 17.06
C SER A 31 -2.47 8.04 16.88
N LEU A 32 -1.37 7.43 16.44
CA LEU A 32 -1.25 5.98 16.29
C LEU A 32 -1.40 5.26 17.63
N GLY A 33 -0.78 5.77 18.70
CA GLY A 33 -0.97 5.26 20.06
C GLY A 33 -2.44 5.23 20.50
N ASN A 34 -3.17 6.31 20.22
CA ASN A 34 -4.59 6.40 20.53
C ASN A 34 -5.40 5.39 19.70
N LEU A 35 -5.12 5.25 18.40
CA LEU A 35 -5.82 4.30 17.53
C LEU A 35 -5.58 2.85 17.97
N VAL A 36 -4.35 2.48 18.34
CA VAL A 36 -4.04 1.16 18.86
C VAL A 36 -4.78 0.90 20.18
N SER A 37 -4.83 1.89 21.07
CA SER A 37 -5.59 1.78 22.33
C SER A 37 -7.08 1.56 22.08
N LYS A 38 -7.67 2.30 21.13
CA LYS A 38 -9.06 2.10 20.68
C LYS A 38 -9.31 0.72 20.10
N HIS A 39 -8.36 0.18 19.35
CA HIS A 39 -8.46 -1.17 18.81
C HIS A 39 -8.51 -2.22 19.93
N PHE A 40 -7.64 -2.11 20.94
CA PHE A 40 -7.68 -3.01 22.10
C PHE A 40 -8.90 -2.82 23.01
N ALA A 41 -9.60 -1.69 22.89
CA ALA A 41 -10.88 -1.44 23.54
C ALA A 41 -12.09 -1.85 22.66
N ASP A 42 -11.86 -2.54 21.54
CA ASP A 42 -12.88 -2.96 20.57
C ASP A 42 -13.70 -1.80 19.94
N GLU A 43 -13.19 -0.56 20.01
CA GLU A 43 -13.85 0.61 19.42
C GLU A 43 -13.61 0.73 17.91
N ILE A 44 -12.50 0.19 17.40
CA ILE A 44 -12.17 0.16 15.97
C ILE A 44 -11.69 -1.22 15.53
N SER A 45 -12.05 -1.59 14.30
CA SER A 45 -11.58 -2.83 13.70
C SER A 45 -10.11 -2.75 13.27
N LYS A 46 -9.47 -3.92 13.13
CA LYS A 46 -8.11 -4.02 12.60
C LYS A 46 -7.98 -3.43 11.19
N SER A 47 -9.01 -3.56 10.35
CA SER A 47 -9.04 -2.99 9.00
C SER A 47 -9.08 -1.45 9.03
N GLN A 48 -9.80 -0.86 9.99
CA GLN A 48 -9.78 0.60 10.21
C GLN A 48 -8.39 1.05 10.65
N LEU A 49 -7.77 0.35 11.60
CA LEU A 49 -6.39 0.64 12.03
C LEU A 49 -5.41 0.53 10.86
N ALA A 50 -5.50 -0.53 10.05
CA ALA A 50 -4.63 -0.73 8.87
C ALA A 50 -4.75 0.41 7.85
N ARG A 51 -5.97 0.91 7.60
CA ARG A 51 -6.18 2.07 6.71
C ARG A 51 -5.46 3.32 7.23
N HIS A 52 -5.44 3.52 8.55
CA HIS A 52 -4.65 4.60 9.14
C HIS A 52 -3.15 4.32 8.99
N VAL A 53 -2.66 3.12 9.34
CA VAL A 53 -1.23 2.79 9.21
C VAL A 53 -0.70 2.98 7.78
N ARG A 54 -1.48 2.64 6.75
CA ARG A 54 -1.05 2.76 5.34
C ARG A 54 -0.72 4.19 4.90
N VAL A 55 -1.38 5.19 5.49
CA VAL A 55 -1.12 6.61 5.16
C VAL A 55 -0.09 7.25 6.09
N PHE A 56 0.46 6.49 7.04
CA PHE A 56 1.49 6.98 7.95
C PHE A 56 2.87 6.67 7.38
N PRO A 57 3.86 7.57 7.57
CA PRO A 57 5.24 7.20 7.34
C PRO A 57 5.58 5.97 8.21
N ARG A 58 6.36 5.04 7.66
CA ARG A 58 6.87 3.90 8.43
C ARG A 58 7.53 4.39 9.72
N LEU A 59 7.33 3.65 10.82
CA LEU A 59 7.73 4.10 12.17
C LEU A 59 9.23 4.38 12.29
N ASN A 60 10.06 3.61 11.58
CA ASN A 60 11.51 3.78 11.51
C ASN A 60 11.95 4.92 10.56
N ALA A 61 11.07 5.43 9.71
CA ALA A 61 11.30 6.54 8.79
C ALA A 61 10.81 7.89 9.36
N LEU A 62 10.35 7.90 10.62
CA LEU A 62 9.88 9.12 11.26
C LEU A 62 11.01 10.15 11.47
N SER A 63 10.65 11.43 11.39
CA SER A 63 11.57 12.56 11.31
C SER A 63 12.17 12.99 12.65
N HIS A 64 12.93 12.09 13.28
CA HIS A 64 13.67 12.33 14.52
C HIS A 64 15.16 11.94 14.36
N PRO A 65 16.13 12.74 14.86
CA PRO A 65 17.56 12.47 14.66
C PRO A 65 18.01 11.08 15.12
N LEU A 66 17.51 10.61 16.28
CA LEU A 66 17.81 9.27 16.79
C LEU A 66 17.27 8.17 15.88
N LEU A 67 16.07 8.34 15.31
CA LEU A 67 15.44 7.36 14.44
C LEU A 67 16.17 7.25 13.11
N ARG A 68 16.51 8.38 12.48
CA ARG A 68 17.30 8.39 11.24
C ARG A 68 18.66 7.73 11.44
N HIS A 69 19.36 8.08 12.52
CA HIS A 69 20.67 7.49 12.81
C HIS A 69 20.55 5.98 13.11
N PHE A 70 19.51 5.57 13.83
CA PHE A 70 19.23 4.15 14.09
C PHE A 70 18.96 3.38 12.77
N SER A 71 18.04 3.87 11.95
CA SER A 71 17.70 3.23 10.67
C SER A 71 18.91 3.10 9.74
N ASN A 72 19.77 4.13 9.66
CA ASN A 72 21.00 4.08 8.87
C ASN A 72 21.99 3.02 9.38
N HIS A 73 22.13 2.84 10.70
CA HIS A 73 23.05 1.87 11.28
C HIS A 73 22.66 0.41 11.04
N PHE A 74 21.36 0.10 10.94
CA PHE A 74 20.89 -1.28 10.90
C PHE A 74 20.43 -1.76 9.49
N THR A 75 20.11 -0.86 8.55
CA THR A 75 19.57 -1.24 7.23
C THR A 75 20.63 -1.76 6.23
N SER A 76 21.85 -1.19 6.20
CA SER A 76 22.85 -1.50 5.15
C SER A 76 24.27 -1.79 5.66
N GLU A 77 24.57 -1.51 6.93
CA GLU A 77 25.91 -1.65 7.52
C GLU A 77 25.90 -2.41 8.86
N TYR A 78 24.95 -3.33 9.05
CA TYR A 78 24.87 -4.07 10.31
C TYR A 78 26.13 -4.92 10.53
N ASP A 79 26.98 -4.43 11.42
CA ASP A 79 28.20 -5.06 11.91
C ASP A 79 28.19 -4.98 13.44
N PRO A 80 27.85 -6.08 14.14
CA PRO A 80 27.82 -6.12 15.59
C PRO A 80 29.12 -5.69 16.25
N SER A 81 30.27 -5.85 15.56
CA SER A 81 31.58 -5.48 16.10
C SER A 81 31.77 -3.96 16.22
N LYS A 82 30.99 -3.17 15.48
CA LYS A 82 30.98 -1.70 15.54
C LYS A 82 29.99 -1.16 16.57
N LEU A 83 29.15 -2.02 17.16
CA LEU A 83 28.14 -1.61 18.13
C LEU A 83 28.72 -1.62 19.55
N GLU A 84 28.41 -0.57 20.31
CA GLU A 84 28.82 -0.48 21.71
C GLU A 84 27.71 -1.06 22.60
N SER A 85 28.03 -2.09 23.38
CA SER A 85 27.06 -2.70 24.29
C SER A 85 26.75 -1.80 25.51
N ILE A 86 25.52 -1.87 26.03
CA ILE A 86 25.17 -1.40 27.36
C ILE A 86 25.71 -2.42 28.38
N SER A 87 26.91 -2.14 28.88
CA SER A 87 27.60 -3.00 29.86
C SER A 87 26.70 -3.36 31.04
N GLY A 88 26.71 -4.62 31.45
CA GLY A 88 25.92 -5.12 32.60
C GLY A 88 24.53 -5.65 32.26
N LEU A 89 24.08 -5.55 30.99
CA LEU A 89 22.85 -6.17 30.52
C LEU A 89 23.16 -7.18 29.41
N SER A 90 22.75 -8.44 29.59
CA SER A 90 23.05 -9.54 28.65
C SER A 90 21.85 -10.39 28.25
N ASN A 91 20.72 -10.30 28.94
CA ASN A 91 19.51 -11.08 28.64
C ASN A 91 18.23 -10.21 28.69
N PRO A 92 17.76 -9.68 27.54
CA PRO A 92 18.40 -9.73 26.23
C PRO A 92 19.64 -8.83 26.16
N HIS A 93 20.45 -9.01 25.12
CA HIS A 93 21.59 -8.14 24.85
C HIS A 93 21.12 -6.75 24.39
N TRP A 94 21.83 -5.70 24.80
CA TRP A 94 21.49 -4.31 24.50
C TRP A 94 22.65 -3.53 23.92
N TRP A 95 22.37 -2.77 22.86
CA TRP A 95 23.28 -1.87 22.17
C TRP A 95 22.95 -0.41 22.45
N LYS A 96 23.99 0.42 22.50
CA LYS A 96 23.90 1.86 22.62
C LYS A 96 23.68 2.48 21.24
N GLN A 97 22.67 3.33 21.14
CA GLN A 97 22.48 4.23 20.01
C GLN A 97 22.75 5.66 20.46
N LYS A 98 23.70 6.34 19.83
CA LYS A 98 24.10 7.71 20.21
C LYS A 98 24.06 8.62 18.99
N THR A 99 23.37 9.75 19.10
CA THR A 99 23.46 10.84 18.10
C THR A 99 23.25 12.18 18.78
N GLN A 100 24.22 13.09 18.66
CA GLN A 100 24.20 14.39 19.35
C GLN A 100 23.89 14.23 20.86
N GLN A 101 22.83 14.86 21.37
CA GLN A 101 22.33 14.71 22.74
C GLN A 101 21.47 13.46 22.95
N TRP A 102 20.96 12.83 21.90
CA TRP A 102 20.03 11.70 21.98
C TRP A 102 20.75 10.38 22.28
N ARG A 103 20.11 9.57 23.11
CA ARG A 103 20.55 8.23 23.50
C ARG A 103 19.41 7.25 23.29
N GLY A 104 19.74 6.02 22.90
CA GLY A 104 18.78 4.95 22.69
C GLY A 104 19.32 3.60 23.10
N ALA A 105 18.43 2.72 23.55
CA ALA A 105 18.73 1.32 23.86
C ALA A 105 18.07 0.43 22.80
N VAL A 106 18.91 -0.32 22.10
CA VAL A 106 18.51 -1.20 20.99
C VAL A 106 18.75 -2.65 21.37
N THR A 107 17.86 -3.56 20.98
CA THR A 107 18.09 -5.00 21.08
C THR A 107 17.79 -5.70 19.76
N ASP A 108 18.67 -6.59 19.34
CA ASP A 108 18.54 -7.49 18.19
C ASP A 108 18.55 -8.96 18.65
N HIS A 109 18.30 -9.18 19.94
CA HIS A 109 18.39 -10.49 20.56
C HIS A 109 17.32 -11.43 19.98
N SER A 110 17.71 -12.66 19.67
CA SER A 110 16.84 -13.65 19.01
C SER A 110 15.57 -14.00 19.79
N SER A 111 15.57 -13.80 21.11
CA SER A 111 14.37 -13.96 21.94
C SER A 111 13.32 -12.86 21.71
N VAL A 112 13.68 -11.76 21.05
CA VAL A 112 12.83 -10.61 20.73
C VAL A 112 12.38 -10.71 19.27
N SER A 113 13.33 -10.80 18.34
CA SER A 113 13.10 -11.07 16.92
C SER A 113 14.33 -11.74 16.30
N SER A 114 14.13 -12.56 15.26
CA SER A 114 15.22 -13.23 14.53
C SER A 114 15.84 -12.38 13.41
N ASP A 115 15.13 -11.37 12.92
CA ASP A 115 15.49 -10.60 11.71
C ASP A 115 15.40 -9.08 11.90
N SER A 116 15.12 -8.62 13.11
CA SER A 116 14.83 -7.21 13.40
C SER A 116 15.59 -6.70 14.61
N ALA A 117 16.13 -5.48 14.50
CA ALA A 117 16.64 -4.73 15.63
C ALA A 117 15.57 -3.76 16.13
N TRP A 118 15.34 -3.72 17.44
CA TRP A 118 14.32 -2.89 18.07
C TRP A 118 14.93 -1.78 18.92
N LEU A 119 14.66 -0.53 18.56
CA LEU A 119 14.88 0.61 19.46
C LEU A 119 13.73 0.66 20.47
N CYS A 120 14.04 0.28 21.72
CA CYS A 120 13.06 0.02 22.77
C CYS A 120 12.90 1.17 23.77
N ALA A 121 13.98 1.95 23.95
CA ALA A 121 13.98 3.09 24.84
C ALA A 121 14.85 4.21 24.28
N ALA A 122 14.49 5.45 24.62
CA ALA A 122 15.26 6.63 24.26
C ALA A 122 15.32 7.66 25.39
N GLY A 123 16.24 8.62 25.25
CA GLY A 123 16.38 9.72 26.17
C GLY A 123 17.43 10.72 25.72
N ILE A 124 17.74 11.66 26.60
CA ILE A 124 18.72 12.72 26.35
C ILE A 124 19.89 12.62 27.32
N ARG A 125 21.06 13.06 26.87
CA ARG A 125 22.18 13.46 27.73
C ARG A 125 22.15 14.98 27.83
N ARG A 126 21.83 15.52 29.01
CA ARG A 126 21.89 16.97 29.27
C ARG A 126 23.31 17.37 29.64
N ASP A 127 23.79 18.50 29.12
CA ASP A 127 25.07 19.06 29.51
C ASP A 127 25.05 19.49 30.98
N GLY A 128 26.05 19.06 31.75
CA GLY A 128 26.15 19.32 33.20
C GLY A 128 25.33 18.40 34.10
N ASP A 129 24.50 17.50 33.53
CA ASP A 129 23.70 16.54 34.27
C ASP A 129 24.40 15.17 34.32
N ASN A 130 24.61 14.64 35.53
CA ASN A 130 25.20 13.32 35.75
C ASN A 130 24.18 12.17 35.56
N SER A 131 22.91 12.47 35.25
CA SER A 131 21.92 11.47 34.87
C SER A 131 22.21 10.92 33.47
N ASP A 132 23.15 9.97 33.39
CA ASP A 132 23.38 9.20 32.17
C ASP A 132 22.15 8.31 31.91
N PHE A 133 21.45 8.56 30.80
CA PHE A 133 20.32 7.74 30.33
C PHE A 133 20.62 6.24 30.49
N TYR A 134 21.84 5.80 30.13
CA TYR A 134 22.20 4.39 30.21
C TYR A 134 22.25 3.88 31.65
N LYS A 135 22.70 4.68 32.62
CA LYS A 135 22.67 4.28 34.04
C LYS A 135 21.25 4.11 34.55
N SER A 136 20.36 5.05 34.20
CA SER A 136 18.93 4.95 34.57
C SER A 136 18.28 3.73 33.90
N PHE A 137 18.51 3.53 32.61
CA PHE A 137 18.01 2.38 31.87
C PHE A 137 18.51 1.06 32.47
N MET A 138 19.81 0.95 32.75
CA MET A 138 20.41 -0.22 33.41
C MET A 138 19.78 -0.49 34.77
N TYR A 139 19.58 0.54 35.59
CA TYR A 139 18.94 0.40 36.90
C TYR A 139 17.50 -0.13 36.77
N GLN A 140 16.72 0.43 35.84
CA GLN A 140 15.34 0.01 35.60
C GLN A 140 15.27 -1.44 35.10
N VAL A 141 16.09 -1.82 34.12
CA VAL A 141 16.13 -3.18 33.59
C VAL A 141 16.63 -4.18 34.65
N SER A 142 17.62 -3.81 35.47
CA SER A 142 18.15 -4.71 36.50
C SER A 142 17.16 -4.96 37.63
N ASN A 143 16.37 -3.96 38.01
CA ASN A 143 15.43 -4.08 39.14
C ASN A 143 14.05 -4.62 38.72
N ASN A 144 13.55 -4.23 37.55
CA ASN A 144 12.19 -4.53 37.11
C ASN A 144 12.14 -5.53 35.95
N GLY A 145 13.30 -5.93 35.43
CA GLY A 145 13.41 -6.73 34.21
C GLY A 145 13.27 -5.89 32.92
N PRO A 146 13.58 -6.49 31.76
CA PRO A 146 13.55 -5.79 30.47
C PRO A 146 12.14 -5.66 29.87
N SER A 147 11.14 -6.38 30.39
CA SER A 147 9.85 -6.60 29.72
C SER A 147 9.06 -5.33 29.43
N SER A 148 9.21 -4.27 30.24
CA SER A 148 8.53 -2.98 30.01
C SER A 148 9.06 -2.21 28.80
N PHE A 149 10.26 -2.56 28.32
CA PHE A 149 10.90 -1.91 27.17
C PHE A 149 10.77 -2.72 25.88
N LEU A 150 10.65 -4.04 26.00
CA LEU A 150 10.56 -4.94 24.86
C LEU A 150 9.25 -4.75 24.08
N PRO A 151 9.22 -5.12 22.79
CA PRO A 151 8.03 -5.00 21.95
C PRO A 151 6.80 -5.66 22.58
N ALA A 152 5.76 -4.85 22.81
CA ALA A 152 4.50 -5.25 23.40
C ALA A 152 3.54 -5.81 22.34
N LYS A 153 2.33 -6.21 22.78
CA LYS A 153 1.26 -6.66 21.87
C LYS A 153 0.91 -5.60 20.82
N ALA A 154 0.95 -4.32 21.20
CA ALA A 154 0.75 -3.19 20.30
C ALA A 154 1.78 -3.16 19.17
N ASP A 155 3.06 -3.33 19.48
CA ASP A 155 4.14 -3.31 18.50
C ASP A 155 4.03 -4.47 17.52
N LYS A 156 3.70 -5.67 18.03
CA LYS A 156 3.50 -6.86 17.19
C LYS A 156 2.29 -6.73 16.27
N LEU A 157 1.21 -6.11 16.75
CA LEU A 157 0.03 -5.83 15.93
C LEU A 157 0.38 -4.85 14.79
N LEU A 158 1.08 -3.77 15.10
CA LEU A 158 1.50 -2.79 14.09
C LEU A 158 2.47 -3.39 13.08
N LEU A 159 3.40 -4.24 13.53
CA LEU A 159 4.28 -5.01 12.66
C LEU A 159 3.49 -5.88 11.69
N GLU A 160 2.56 -6.69 12.20
CA GLU A 160 1.74 -7.58 11.36
C GLU A 160 0.92 -6.78 10.32
N ILE A 161 0.40 -5.61 10.70
CA ILE A 161 -0.32 -4.72 9.80
C ILE A 161 0.60 -4.14 8.72
N ASP A 162 1.76 -3.62 9.12
CA ASP A 162 2.77 -3.02 8.21
C ASP A 162 3.30 -4.06 7.20
N GLU A 163 3.53 -5.30 7.64
CA GLU A 163 3.92 -6.41 6.79
C GLU A 163 2.84 -6.75 5.76
N LYS A 164 1.57 -6.81 6.18
CA LYS A 164 0.44 -7.08 5.28
C LYS A 164 0.25 -5.96 4.26
N ILE A 165 0.35 -4.70 4.69
CA ILE A 165 0.30 -3.54 3.80
C ILE A 165 1.44 -3.60 2.78
N THR A 166 2.66 -3.85 3.23
CA THR A 166 3.84 -3.93 2.37
C THR A 166 3.72 -5.06 1.35
N ALA A 167 3.29 -6.25 1.77
CA ALA A 167 3.05 -7.38 0.87
C ALA A 167 1.94 -7.06 -0.16
N GLN A 168 0.90 -6.35 0.26
CA GLN A 168 -0.20 -5.96 -0.61
C GLN A 168 0.21 -4.88 -1.61
N ASP A 169 0.97 -3.87 -1.19
CA ASP A 169 1.49 -2.81 -2.07
C ASP A 169 2.46 -3.37 -3.11
N ALA A 170 3.36 -4.28 -2.70
CA ALA A 170 4.25 -4.99 -3.62
C ALA A 170 3.47 -5.83 -4.62
N TRP A 171 2.40 -6.51 -4.18
CA TRP A 171 1.53 -7.28 -5.05
C TRP A 171 0.78 -6.39 -6.06
N TYR A 172 0.25 -5.23 -5.65
CA TYR A 172 -0.37 -4.29 -6.58
C TYR A 172 0.61 -3.80 -7.65
N LEU A 173 1.85 -3.49 -7.24
CA LEU A 173 2.90 -3.09 -8.16
C LEU A 173 3.26 -4.22 -9.13
N GLN A 174 3.34 -5.46 -8.65
CA GLN A 174 3.57 -6.63 -9.49
C GLN A 174 2.45 -6.77 -10.55
N ILE A 175 1.18 -6.77 -10.14
CA ILE A 175 0.04 -6.88 -11.06
C ILE A 175 0.08 -5.76 -12.10
N HIS A 176 0.37 -4.53 -11.68
CA HIS A 176 0.47 -3.38 -12.56
C HIS A 176 1.58 -3.55 -13.60
N CYS A 177 2.82 -3.80 -13.16
CA CYS A 177 3.97 -3.99 -14.03
C CYS A 177 3.77 -5.17 -14.99
N SER A 178 3.26 -6.30 -14.49
CA SER A 178 3.04 -7.46 -15.33
C SER A 178 1.93 -7.22 -16.36
N THR A 179 0.89 -6.44 -16.04
CA THR A 179 -0.13 -6.06 -17.02
C THR A 179 0.44 -5.19 -18.14
N LEU A 180 1.28 -4.22 -17.81
CA LEU A 180 1.98 -3.40 -18.81
C LEU A 180 2.92 -4.23 -19.68
N ALA A 181 3.65 -5.19 -19.08
CA ALA A 181 4.49 -6.12 -19.83
C ALA A 181 3.67 -7.01 -20.78
N LEU A 182 2.53 -7.52 -20.33
CA LEU A 182 1.59 -8.27 -21.19
C LEU A 182 1.04 -7.41 -22.32
N LEU A 183 0.73 -6.14 -22.07
CA LEU A 183 0.29 -5.19 -23.10
C LEU A 183 1.36 -4.97 -24.16
N ALA A 184 2.62 -4.71 -23.76
CA ALA A 184 3.74 -4.57 -24.69
C ALA A 184 3.90 -5.81 -25.58
N GLU A 185 3.85 -7.01 -24.98
CA GLU A 185 3.96 -8.27 -25.70
C GLU A 185 2.78 -8.50 -26.66
N ALA A 186 1.55 -8.26 -26.21
CA ALA A 186 0.34 -8.39 -27.02
C ALA A 186 0.35 -7.44 -28.23
N ARG A 187 0.92 -6.23 -28.10
CA ARG A 187 1.07 -5.28 -29.21
C ARG A 187 2.04 -5.76 -30.29
N ARG A 188 3.10 -6.50 -29.92
CA ARG A 188 4.02 -7.14 -30.90
C ARG A 188 3.38 -8.32 -31.62
N HIS A 189 2.36 -8.92 -31.01
CA HIS A 189 1.70 -10.13 -31.49
C HIS A 189 0.18 -9.99 -31.56
N VAL A 190 -0.30 -9.02 -32.36
CA VAL A 190 -1.73 -8.76 -32.57
C VAL A 190 -2.50 -10.05 -32.87
N GLY A 191 -3.64 -10.22 -32.19
CA GLY A 191 -4.47 -11.43 -32.29
C GLY A 191 -4.00 -12.62 -31.45
N LYS A 192 -2.82 -12.55 -30.81
CA LYS A 192 -2.41 -13.53 -29.80
C LYS A 192 -2.79 -13.06 -28.40
N THR A 193 -3.19 -14.03 -27.58
CA THR A 193 -3.39 -13.82 -26.14
C THR A 193 -2.12 -14.19 -25.41
N VAL A 194 -1.62 -13.26 -24.62
CA VAL A 194 -0.46 -13.45 -23.72
C VAL A 194 -0.99 -13.55 -22.30
N THR A 195 -0.51 -14.51 -21.51
CA THR A 195 -1.04 -14.79 -20.18
C THR A 195 0.07 -14.86 -19.15
N MET A 196 -0.22 -14.41 -17.93
CA MET A 196 0.60 -14.65 -16.75
C MET A 196 -0.26 -15.29 -15.65
N GLU A 197 0.37 -16.03 -14.75
CA GLU A 197 -0.23 -16.45 -13.49
C GLU A 197 0.22 -15.55 -12.35
N PHE A 198 -0.65 -15.32 -11.37
CA PHE A 198 -0.32 -14.56 -10.16
C PHE A 198 -0.78 -15.29 -8.91
N THR A 199 -0.06 -15.05 -7.83
CA THR A 199 -0.32 -15.61 -6.51
C THR A 199 -1.03 -14.60 -5.63
N LYS A 200 -1.41 -14.99 -4.42
CA LYS A 200 -1.99 -14.05 -3.44
C LYS A 200 -0.91 -13.12 -2.86
N PRO A 201 -1.29 -11.93 -2.36
CA PRO A 201 -0.38 -11.07 -1.62
C PRO A 201 0.26 -11.83 -0.45
N SER A 202 1.58 -11.96 -0.47
CA SER A 202 2.33 -12.72 0.52
C SER A 202 3.77 -12.20 0.63
N ARG A 203 4.33 -12.24 1.83
CA ARG A 203 5.77 -12.00 2.06
C ARG A 203 6.63 -13.18 1.55
N PHE A 204 6.01 -14.35 1.39
CA PHE A 204 6.66 -15.59 0.97
C PHE A 204 6.35 -15.89 -0.50
N SER A 205 7.38 -16.22 -1.27
CA SER A 205 7.32 -16.48 -2.71
C SER A 205 6.66 -17.80 -3.08
N GLU A 206 6.47 -18.71 -2.12
CA GLU A 206 5.91 -20.05 -2.35
C GLU A 206 4.42 -20.06 -2.05
N SER A 207 3.62 -19.62 -3.03
CA SER A 207 2.19 -19.87 -3.02
C SER A 207 1.74 -20.32 -4.40
N GLU A 208 0.76 -21.22 -4.43
CA GLU A 208 0.14 -21.62 -5.68
C GLU A 208 -0.55 -20.41 -6.33
N PRO A 209 -0.56 -20.34 -7.67
CA PRO A 209 -1.33 -19.34 -8.40
C PRO A 209 -2.80 -19.35 -7.98
N ILE A 210 -3.36 -18.16 -7.75
CA ILE A 210 -4.78 -17.99 -7.43
C ILE A 210 -5.59 -17.56 -8.65
N GLY A 211 -4.93 -17.00 -9.65
CA GLY A 211 -5.55 -16.54 -10.88
C GLY A 211 -4.52 -16.30 -11.98
N SER A 212 -5.03 -15.96 -13.16
CA SER A 212 -4.21 -15.53 -14.30
C SER A 212 -4.76 -14.27 -14.93
N LEU A 213 -3.86 -13.44 -15.47
CA LEU A 213 -4.21 -12.28 -16.29
C LEU A 213 -3.83 -12.57 -17.74
N SER A 214 -4.74 -12.33 -18.66
CA SER A 214 -4.51 -12.49 -20.08
C SER A 214 -4.84 -11.21 -20.84
N VAL A 215 -3.94 -10.81 -21.75
CA VAL A 215 -4.08 -9.59 -22.57
C VAL A 215 -3.95 -9.98 -24.05
N SER A 216 -4.79 -9.40 -24.90
CA SER A 216 -4.67 -9.46 -26.36
C SER A 216 -5.07 -8.14 -27.01
N ILE A 217 -4.47 -7.81 -28.15
CA ILE A 217 -4.97 -6.73 -29.02
C ILE A 217 -5.94 -7.35 -30.02
N ILE A 218 -7.22 -7.00 -29.89
CA ILE A 218 -8.33 -7.57 -30.67
C ILE A 218 -8.70 -6.74 -31.90
N GLY A 219 -8.26 -5.48 -31.95
CA GLY A 219 -8.53 -4.59 -33.06
C GLY A 219 -7.55 -3.43 -33.11
N ARG A 220 -7.44 -2.82 -34.30
CA ARG A 220 -6.79 -1.53 -34.50
C ARG A 220 -7.74 -0.59 -35.21
N ILE A 221 -8.01 0.54 -34.59
CA ILE A 221 -8.92 1.56 -35.08
C ILE A 221 -8.08 2.71 -35.62
N LYS A 222 -8.33 3.11 -36.87
CA LYS A 222 -7.71 4.31 -37.43
C LYS A 222 -8.62 5.50 -37.22
N GLU A 223 -8.14 6.48 -36.44
CA GLU A 223 -8.78 7.76 -36.24
C GLU A 223 -7.91 8.86 -36.87
N GLY A 224 -8.20 9.17 -38.14
CA GLY A 224 -7.38 10.08 -38.94
C GLY A 224 -5.97 9.52 -39.18
N ALA A 225 -4.95 10.19 -38.62
CA ALA A 225 -3.55 9.77 -38.72
C ALA A 225 -3.10 8.87 -37.55
N THR A 226 -3.94 8.71 -36.52
CA THR A 226 -3.61 7.94 -35.32
C THR A 226 -4.19 6.53 -35.42
N GLU A 227 -3.38 5.54 -35.08
CA GLU A 227 -3.82 4.15 -34.93
C GLU A 227 -3.96 3.85 -33.44
N LEU A 228 -5.16 3.41 -33.04
CA LEU A 228 -5.52 3.10 -31.66
C LEU A 228 -5.68 1.58 -31.53
N ASP A 229 -5.03 0.99 -30.53
CA ASP A 229 -5.18 -0.43 -30.23
C ASP A 229 -6.41 -0.65 -29.34
N GLU A 230 -7.24 -1.64 -29.67
CA GLU A 230 -8.30 -2.15 -28.79
C GLU A 230 -7.79 -3.38 -28.04
N VAL A 231 -7.78 -3.30 -26.71
CA VAL A 231 -7.31 -4.37 -25.83
C VAL A 231 -8.48 -5.19 -25.31
N PHE A 232 -8.26 -6.50 -25.18
CA PHE A 232 -9.08 -7.41 -24.40
C PHE A 232 -8.25 -7.93 -23.22
N LEU A 233 -8.76 -7.73 -22.01
CA LEU A 233 -8.17 -8.14 -20.74
C LEU A 233 -9.11 -9.13 -20.06
N ALA A 234 -8.57 -10.26 -19.60
CA ALA A 234 -9.33 -11.18 -18.76
C ALA A 234 -8.53 -11.59 -17.51
N ALA A 235 -9.24 -11.65 -16.37
CA ALA A 235 -8.75 -12.18 -15.11
C ALA A 235 -9.46 -13.51 -14.83
N THR A 236 -8.73 -14.62 -14.89
CA THR A 236 -9.27 -15.98 -14.73
C THR A 236 -9.02 -16.48 -13.31
N ILE A 237 -10.05 -17.07 -12.69
CA ILE A 237 -10.01 -17.65 -11.36
C ILE A 237 -9.42 -19.06 -11.47
N LEU A 238 -8.29 -19.29 -10.82
CA LEU A 238 -7.68 -20.63 -10.70
C LEU A 238 -7.98 -21.27 -9.33
N ASN A 239 -8.25 -20.43 -8.32
CA ASN A 239 -8.66 -20.87 -6.99
C ASN A 239 -9.97 -20.18 -6.56
N GLU A 240 -11.04 -20.95 -6.45
CA GLU A 240 -12.38 -20.45 -6.10
C GLU A 240 -12.48 -19.88 -4.67
N ALA A 241 -11.55 -20.22 -3.78
CA ALA A 241 -11.47 -19.60 -2.45
C ALA A 241 -10.98 -18.13 -2.52
N GLU A 242 -10.41 -17.71 -3.66
CA GLU A 242 -9.69 -16.45 -3.84
C GLU A 242 -10.35 -15.53 -4.89
N VAL A 243 -11.64 -15.75 -5.19
CA VAL A 243 -12.40 -14.96 -6.18
C VAL A 243 -12.27 -13.45 -5.97
N ALA A 244 -12.35 -12.98 -4.72
CA ALA A 244 -12.21 -11.56 -4.40
C ALA A 244 -10.81 -11.01 -4.71
N SER A 245 -9.77 -11.81 -4.49
CA SER A 245 -8.38 -11.47 -4.80
C SER A 245 -8.16 -11.40 -6.32
N VAL A 246 -8.82 -12.28 -7.09
CA VAL A 246 -8.76 -12.28 -8.56
C VAL A 246 -9.52 -11.11 -9.17
N ASP A 247 -10.72 -10.77 -8.66
CA ASP A 247 -11.46 -9.57 -9.05
C ASP A 247 -10.61 -8.31 -8.80
N LEU A 248 -10.00 -8.21 -7.61
CA LEU A 248 -9.11 -7.10 -7.26
C LEU A 248 -7.91 -7.01 -8.22
N ALA A 249 -7.29 -8.14 -8.58
CA ALA A 249 -6.21 -8.17 -9.57
C ALA A 249 -6.69 -7.65 -10.93
N GLY A 250 -7.89 -8.06 -11.37
CA GLY A 250 -8.52 -7.56 -12.60
C GLY A 250 -8.75 -6.06 -12.57
N GLN A 251 -9.19 -5.50 -11.44
CA GLN A 251 -9.38 -4.05 -11.29
C GLN A 251 -8.05 -3.28 -11.38
N TYR A 252 -6.99 -3.77 -10.73
CA TYR A 252 -5.67 -3.15 -10.82
C TYR A 252 -5.01 -3.31 -12.20
N ALA A 253 -5.24 -4.45 -12.87
CA ALA A 253 -4.80 -4.66 -14.25
C ALA A 253 -5.51 -3.69 -15.21
N ARG A 254 -6.81 -3.48 -15.05
CA ARG A 254 -7.54 -2.45 -15.81
C ARG A 254 -6.94 -1.07 -15.56
N ALA A 255 -6.76 -0.68 -14.30
CA ALA A 255 -6.19 0.62 -13.96
C ALA A 255 -4.75 0.81 -14.45
N ALA A 256 -4.01 -0.27 -14.70
CA ALA A 256 -2.68 -0.19 -15.31
C ALA A 256 -2.73 0.25 -16.78
N ILE A 257 -3.78 -0.11 -17.50
CA ILE A 257 -3.96 0.26 -18.90
C ILE A 257 -4.80 1.55 -19.03
N ASP A 258 -5.92 1.65 -18.33
CA ASP A 258 -6.73 2.87 -18.28
C ASP A 258 -7.45 2.94 -16.92
N ASP A 259 -7.17 4.01 -16.17
CA ASP A 259 -7.74 4.24 -14.84
C ASP A 259 -9.18 4.76 -14.87
N ASP A 260 -9.71 5.18 -16.02
CA ASP A 260 -11.11 5.54 -16.19
C ASP A 260 -11.99 4.29 -16.22
N ALA A 261 -12.71 4.03 -15.13
CA ALA A 261 -13.60 2.87 -15.05
C ALA A 261 -14.68 2.86 -16.15
N GLU A 262 -15.06 4.02 -16.70
CA GLU A 262 -16.06 4.16 -17.75
C GLU A 262 -15.51 3.90 -19.16
N ALA A 263 -14.19 3.91 -19.35
CA ALA A 263 -13.54 3.57 -20.62
C ALA A 263 -13.66 2.08 -20.96
N TRP A 264 -13.83 1.25 -19.92
CA TRP A 264 -13.94 -0.20 -20.05
C TRP A 264 -15.36 -0.66 -20.34
N THR A 265 -15.48 -1.52 -21.34
CA THR A 265 -16.67 -2.34 -21.56
C THR A 265 -16.49 -3.68 -20.85
N SER A 266 -17.39 -4.01 -19.93
CA SER A 266 -17.46 -5.37 -19.38
C SER A 266 -18.14 -6.27 -20.40
N THR A 267 -17.50 -7.38 -20.74
CA THR A 267 -18.14 -8.44 -21.52
C THR A 267 -18.85 -9.41 -20.57
N THR A 268 -19.80 -10.19 -21.10
CA THR A 268 -20.49 -11.23 -20.33
C THR A 268 -19.47 -12.21 -19.77
N TYR A 269 -19.62 -12.55 -18.49
CA TYR A 269 -18.84 -13.56 -17.79
C TYR A 269 -18.64 -14.81 -18.68
N VAL A 270 -17.39 -15.13 -19.00
CA VAL A 270 -17.05 -16.39 -19.65
C VAL A 270 -16.55 -17.31 -18.54
N GLU A 271 -17.42 -18.23 -18.12
CA GLU A 271 -17.10 -19.27 -17.12
C GLU A 271 -16.51 -18.71 -15.81
N ASN A 272 -15.20 -18.89 -15.61
CA ASN A 272 -14.44 -18.52 -14.41
C ASN A 272 -13.59 -17.26 -14.62
N SER A 273 -14.01 -16.34 -15.50
CA SER A 273 -13.22 -15.14 -15.80
C SER A 273 -14.03 -13.84 -15.81
N TYR A 274 -13.38 -12.78 -15.34
CA TYR A 274 -13.79 -11.40 -15.54
C TYR A 274 -13.14 -10.88 -16.81
N ALA A 275 -13.93 -10.41 -17.78
CA ALA A 275 -13.42 -9.98 -19.08
C ALA A 275 -13.85 -8.56 -19.43
N PHE A 276 -12.91 -7.80 -20.00
CA PHE A 276 -13.04 -6.38 -20.27
C PHE A 276 -12.38 -6.01 -21.60
N SER A 277 -12.91 -5.01 -22.28
CA SER A 277 -12.25 -4.38 -23.43
C SER A 277 -12.27 -2.86 -23.35
N ALA A 278 -11.23 -2.24 -23.90
CA ALA A 278 -11.09 -0.79 -23.96
C ALA A 278 -10.17 -0.37 -25.12
N ILE A 279 -10.21 0.90 -25.50
CA ILE A 279 -9.17 1.51 -26.33
C ILE A 279 -7.98 1.82 -25.43
N VAL A 280 -6.78 1.43 -25.84
CA VAL A 280 -5.56 1.68 -25.07
C VAL A 280 -5.18 3.15 -25.17
N PRO A 281 -5.06 3.89 -24.05
CA PRO A 281 -4.60 5.26 -24.08
C PRO A 281 -3.10 5.33 -24.41
N PRO A 282 -2.62 6.39 -25.10
CA PRO A 282 -1.19 6.54 -25.42
C PRO A 282 -0.26 6.47 -24.20
N SER A 283 -0.69 6.98 -23.05
CA SER A 283 0.10 6.93 -21.81
C SER A 283 0.39 5.50 -21.33
N ALA A 284 -0.51 4.55 -21.55
CA ALA A 284 -0.28 3.15 -21.19
C ALA A 284 0.72 2.48 -22.12
N ILE A 285 0.73 2.87 -23.40
CA ILE A 285 1.74 2.46 -24.36
C ILE A 285 3.11 2.98 -23.94
N ASP A 286 3.22 4.27 -23.63
CA ASP A 286 4.47 4.90 -23.19
C ASP A 286 5.00 4.22 -21.91
N ASN A 287 4.13 3.94 -20.94
CA ASN A 287 4.51 3.24 -19.70
C ASN A 287 4.95 1.80 -19.95
N ALA A 288 4.28 1.08 -20.85
CA ALA A 288 4.65 -0.28 -21.22
C ALA A 288 6.02 -0.34 -21.91
N GLU A 289 6.31 0.61 -22.81
CA GLU A 289 7.60 0.73 -23.49
C GLU A 289 8.72 1.18 -22.54
N LEU A 290 8.42 2.07 -21.60
CA LEU A 290 9.35 2.49 -20.54
C LEU A 290 9.75 1.30 -19.65
N LEU A 291 8.76 0.52 -19.20
CA LEU A 291 8.99 -0.67 -18.38
C LEU A 291 9.79 -1.73 -19.13
N GLU A 292 9.53 -1.93 -20.42
CA GLU A 292 10.31 -2.86 -21.25
C GLU A 292 11.77 -2.41 -21.36
N THR A 293 12.01 -1.12 -21.58
CA THR A 293 13.35 -0.57 -21.83
C THR A 293 14.19 -0.50 -20.55
N ASN A 294 13.59 -0.09 -19.44
CA ASN A 294 14.32 0.19 -18.19
C ASN A 294 14.18 -0.93 -17.15
N HIS A 295 13.27 -1.87 -17.36
CA HIS A 295 12.87 -2.90 -16.38
C HIS A 295 12.36 -2.35 -15.04
N GLU A 296 12.11 -1.04 -14.97
CA GLU A 296 11.69 -0.33 -13.77
C GLU A 296 10.68 0.76 -14.15
N LEU A 297 9.71 1.00 -13.27
CA LEU A 297 8.88 2.20 -13.28
C LEU A 297 9.57 3.30 -12.45
N PRO A 298 9.19 4.59 -12.61
CA PRO A 298 9.69 5.67 -11.77
C PRO A 298 9.56 5.36 -10.27
N LEU A 299 10.53 5.78 -9.46
CA LEU A 299 10.57 5.49 -8.01
C LEU A 299 9.35 6.02 -7.23
N ASP A 300 8.70 7.05 -7.75
CA ASP A 300 7.49 7.67 -7.21
C ASP A 300 6.19 7.09 -7.80
N PHE A 301 6.30 6.09 -8.67
CA PHE A 301 5.14 5.41 -9.25
C PHE A 301 4.34 4.68 -8.16
N GLN A 302 3.04 4.91 -8.14
CA GLN A 302 2.11 4.25 -7.23
C GLN A 302 0.96 3.67 -8.06
N PRO A 303 0.73 2.35 -8.03
CA PRO A 303 -0.42 1.75 -8.69
C PRO A 303 -1.71 2.33 -8.10
N LEU A 304 -2.43 3.10 -8.92
CA LEU A 304 -3.75 3.59 -8.56
C LEU A 304 -4.81 2.55 -8.95
N GLY A 305 -5.89 2.51 -8.18
CA GLY A 305 -7.07 1.74 -8.56
C GLY A 305 -7.90 2.47 -9.61
N LEU A 306 -8.96 1.82 -10.08
CA LEU A 306 -9.91 2.43 -11.00
C LEU A 306 -10.58 3.67 -10.40
N ARG A 307 -10.69 4.72 -11.19
CA ARG A 307 -11.39 5.95 -10.86
C ARG A 307 -12.82 5.86 -11.35
N ILE A 308 -13.75 6.16 -10.46
CA ILE A 308 -15.20 6.14 -10.71
C ILE A 308 -15.78 7.54 -10.57
N GLY A 309 -16.92 7.79 -11.22
CA GLY A 309 -17.64 9.06 -11.09
C GLY A 309 -16.90 10.24 -11.73
N LEU A 310 -16.15 9.98 -12.82
CA LEU A 310 -15.45 11.02 -13.58
C LEU A 310 -16.41 11.85 -14.45
N ARG A 311 -17.61 11.34 -14.73
CA ARG A 311 -18.64 12.03 -15.52
C ARG A 311 -20.01 11.99 -14.83
N SER A 312 -20.77 13.05 -15.01
CA SER A 312 -22.19 13.07 -14.67
C SER A 312 -23.03 12.49 -15.82
N HIS A 313 -23.91 11.56 -15.48
CA HIS A 313 -24.75 10.85 -16.45
C HIS A 313 -26.22 11.23 -16.29
N TYR A 314 -26.92 11.30 -17.42
CA TYR A 314 -28.38 11.46 -17.40
C TYR A 314 -29.03 10.08 -17.35
N THR A 315 -30.15 9.98 -16.65
CA THR A 315 -30.99 8.79 -16.59
C THR A 315 -32.44 9.21 -16.34
N TYR A 316 -33.36 8.25 -16.33
CA TYR A 316 -34.77 8.51 -16.08
C TYR A 316 -35.01 8.87 -14.62
N LYS A 317 -35.86 9.87 -14.39
CA LYS A 317 -36.14 10.47 -13.07
C LYS A 317 -36.52 9.43 -12.02
N ASP A 318 -37.37 8.47 -12.39
CA ASP A 318 -37.91 7.48 -11.46
C ASP A 318 -36.84 6.50 -10.95
N GLY A 319 -35.75 6.31 -11.71
CA GLY A 319 -34.65 5.44 -11.32
C GLY A 319 -33.71 6.04 -10.27
N ILE A 320 -33.53 7.37 -10.26
CA ILE A 320 -32.50 8.03 -9.42
C ILE A 320 -32.87 7.99 -7.95
N VAL A 321 -34.12 8.30 -7.62
CA VAL A 321 -34.55 8.47 -6.21
C VAL A 321 -34.41 7.16 -5.43
N ASN A 322 -34.86 6.05 -6.01
CA ASN A 322 -34.75 4.74 -5.35
C ASN A 322 -33.29 4.28 -5.29
N ALA A 323 -32.53 4.46 -6.37
CA ALA A 323 -31.13 4.04 -6.43
C ALA A 323 -30.22 4.79 -5.45
N GLN A 324 -30.51 6.07 -5.19
CA GLN A 324 -29.77 6.86 -4.22
C GLN A 324 -30.01 6.40 -2.78
N VAL A 325 -31.20 5.87 -2.47
CA VAL A 325 -31.55 5.35 -1.14
C VAL A 325 -31.04 3.91 -0.97
N GLU A 326 -31.18 3.08 -1.99
CA GLU A 326 -30.87 1.64 -1.93
C GLU A 326 -29.41 1.31 -2.27
N GLY A 327 -28.66 2.27 -2.83
CA GLY A 327 -27.31 2.02 -3.35
C GLY A 327 -27.30 1.09 -4.57
N SER A 328 -28.42 1.01 -5.30
CA SER A 328 -28.55 0.14 -6.46
C SER A 328 -28.00 0.80 -7.73
N ALA A 329 -27.46 -0.02 -8.63
CA ALA A 329 -26.95 0.45 -9.91
C ALA A 329 -28.11 0.81 -10.85
N ILE A 330 -27.98 1.92 -11.56
CA ILE A 330 -28.93 2.40 -12.57
C ILE A 330 -28.25 2.58 -13.92
N LYS A 331 -29.04 2.35 -14.96
CA LYS A 331 -28.58 2.52 -16.34
C LYS A 331 -28.72 3.98 -16.77
N SER A 332 -27.63 4.57 -17.23
CA SER A 332 -27.64 5.89 -17.84
C SER A 332 -28.20 5.87 -19.26
N LEU A 333 -28.54 7.06 -19.77
CA LEU A 333 -28.94 7.24 -21.15
C LEU A 333 -27.85 6.80 -22.12
N CYS A 334 -26.55 6.88 -21.78
CA CYS A 334 -25.48 6.38 -22.66
C CYS A 334 -25.33 4.85 -22.61
N GLY A 335 -25.96 4.18 -21.64
CA GLY A 335 -25.95 2.74 -21.45
C GLY A 335 -25.01 2.25 -20.34
N TYR A 336 -24.22 3.16 -19.75
CA TYR A 336 -23.34 2.87 -18.61
C TYR A 336 -24.16 2.64 -17.35
N TRP A 337 -23.78 1.62 -16.56
CA TRP A 337 -24.39 1.36 -15.27
C TRP A 337 -23.56 2.01 -14.17
N PHE A 338 -24.21 2.79 -13.31
CA PHE A 338 -23.54 3.49 -12.21
C PHE A 338 -24.40 3.49 -10.95
N VAL A 339 -23.78 3.61 -9.80
CA VAL A 339 -24.47 3.89 -8.53
C VAL A 339 -24.34 5.39 -8.25
N PRO A 340 -25.44 6.13 -7.99
CA PRO A 340 -25.38 7.56 -7.73
C PRO A 340 -24.81 7.85 -6.33
N ILE A 341 -23.48 7.78 -6.20
CA ILE A 341 -22.74 7.92 -4.93
C ILE A 341 -22.15 9.32 -4.70
N THR A 342 -22.12 10.18 -5.73
CA THR A 342 -21.45 11.48 -5.71
C THR A 342 -22.36 12.56 -6.25
N ASP A 343 -22.22 13.79 -5.74
CA ASP A 343 -22.90 14.94 -6.32
C ASP A 343 -22.38 15.24 -7.73
N HIS A 344 -23.31 15.31 -8.67
CA HIS A 344 -23.09 15.52 -10.09
C HIS A 344 -22.75 16.97 -10.49
N GLU A 345 -23.00 17.98 -9.64
CA GLU A 345 -22.90 19.39 -10.02
C GLU A 345 -21.50 19.81 -10.51
N ASN A 346 -20.45 19.23 -9.92
CA ASN A 346 -19.06 19.59 -10.18
C ASN A 346 -18.33 18.62 -11.14
N VAL A 347 -19.06 17.75 -11.83
CA VAL A 347 -18.49 16.71 -12.69
C VAL A 347 -18.92 16.92 -14.13
N GLU A 348 -17.98 16.77 -15.07
CA GLU A 348 -18.24 16.95 -16.50
C GLU A 348 -19.40 16.07 -16.99
N LYS A 349 -20.32 16.65 -17.77
CA LYS A 349 -21.48 15.93 -18.29
C LYS A 349 -21.06 14.99 -19.41
N CYS A 350 -21.47 13.71 -19.31
CA CYS A 350 -21.23 12.72 -20.36
C CYS A 350 -21.81 13.21 -21.71
N PRO A 351 -20.98 13.40 -22.76
CA PRO A 351 -21.44 13.96 -24.03
C PRO A 351 -22.53 13.11 -24.71
N ARG A 352 -22.43 11.78 -24.60
CA ARG A 352 -23.43 10.84 -25.13
C ARG A 352 -24.78 10.96 -24.42
N CYS A 353 -24.76 11.13 -23.09
CA CYS A 353 -25.97 11.40 -22.31
C CYS A 353 -26.59 12.74 -22.72
N VAL A 354 -25.80 13.80 -22.86
CA VAL A 354 -26.27 15.12 -23.29
C VAL A 354 -26.92 15.06 -24.67
N GLN A 355 -26.28 14.38 -25.62
CA GLN A 355 -26.81 14.21 -26.97
C GLN A 355 -28.13 13.43 -26.97
N ARG A 356 -28.19 12.27 -26.28
CA ARG A 356 -29.41 11.46 -26.21
C ARG A 356 -30.54 12.20 -25.51
N HIS A 357 -30.26 12.94 -24.45
CA HIS A 357 -31.27 13.74 -23.78
C HIS A 357 -31.83 14.86 -24.66
N LYS A 358 -30.99 15.53 -25.46
CA LYS A 358 -31.45 16.50 -26.47
C LYS A 358 -32.35 15.88 -27.54
N GLN A 359 -32.22 14.58 -27.82
CA GLN A 359 -33.07 13.86 -28.77
C GLN A 359 -34.41 13.41 -28.16
N LEU A 360 -34.51 13.39 -26.82
CA LEU A 360 -35.71 13.03 -26.08
C LEU A 360 -36.55 14.25 -25.65
N MET A 361 -36.03 15.46 -25.84
CA MET A 361 -36.75 16.73 -25.78
C MET A 361 -37.27 17.10 -27.17
#